data_AF-A0A7C1WDG6-F1
#
_entry.id   AF-A0A7C1WDG6-F1
#
_cell.length_a   1.000
_cell.length_b   1.000
_cell.length_c   1.000
_cell.angle_alpha   90.00
_cell.angle_beta   90.00
_cell.angle_gamma   90.00
#
_symmetry.space_group_name_H-M   'P 1'
#
loop_
_entity.id
_entity.type
_entity.pdbx_description
1 polymer ?
#
loop_
_entity_poly.entity_id
_entity_poly.type
_entity_poly.pdbx_seq_one_letter_code
_entity_poly.pdbx_strand_id
1 'polypeptide(L)'
;MEPAEENRFYCEHVAMVVRSYYQLTGKQIGVGAPCHQQLDLATDSAFAQSLFNAPFALISHGTEAEPLFNYANKTAMKLFNMTWD
;
A
#
# COMPACT_ATOMS: atom_id res chain seq x y z
N MET A 1 8.11 -11.73 -4.10
CA MET A 1 7.80 -11.18 -5.44
C MET A 1 7.44 -9.70 -5.35
N GLU A 2 8.12 -8.85 -6.12
CA GLU A 2 7.90 -7.41 -6.17
C GLU A 2 6.50 -7.03 -6.71
N PRO A 3 5.85 -5.96 -6.21
CA PRO A 3 4.60 -5.43 -6.78
C PRO A 3 4.78 -5.02 -8.25
N ALA A 4 4.00 -5.64 -9.13
CA ALA A 4 4.05 -5.47 -10.58
C ALA A 4 2.67 -5.69 -11.20
N GLU A 5 2.54 -5.57 -12.53
CA GLU A 5 1.26 -5.76 -13.22
C GLU A 5 0.72 -7.19 -13.02
N GLU A 6 1.61 -8.18 -13.02
CA GLU A 6 1.29 -9.61 -12.90
C GLU A 6 0.62 -9.97 -11.57
N ASN A 7 0.97 -9.27 -10.49
CA ASN A 7 0.33 -9.41 -9.17
C ASN A 7 -0.56 -8.21 -8.82
N ARG A 8 -0.93 -7.41 -9.82
CA ARG A 8 -1.81 -6.23 -9.70
C ARG A 8 -1.34 -5.23 -8.62
N PHE A 9 -0.04 -5.12 -8.43
CA PHE A 9 0.59 -4.30 -7.39
C PHE A 9 0.05 -4.58 -5.97
N TYR A 10 -0.44 -5.80 -5.73
CA TYR A 10 -1.15 -6.20 -4.50
C TYR A 10 -2.32 -5.28 -4.13
N CYS A 11 -3.16 -4.91 -5.10
CA CYS A 11 -4.25 -3.96 -4.91
C CYS A 11 -5.20 -4.29 -3.75
N GLU A 12 -5.53 -5.56 -3.52
CA GLU A 12 -6.38 -5.96 -2.38
C GLU A 12 -5.71 -5.68 -1.03
N HIS A 13 -4.40 -5.92 -0.92
CA HIS A 13 -3.65 -5.63 0.30
C HIS A 13 -3.53 -4.12 0.54
N VAL A 14 -3.20 -3.38 -0.52
CA VAL A 14 -3.15 -1.91 -0.48
C VAL A 14 -4.50 -1.32 -0.07
N ALA A 15 -5.61 -1.89 -0.54
CA ALA A 15 -6.95 -1.50 -0.13
C ALA A 15 -7.16 -1.64 1.39
N MET A 16 -6.72 -2.75 1.99
CA MET A 16 -6.82 -2.97 3.43
C MET A 16 -6.03 -1.92 4.22
N VAL A 17 -4.80 -1.62 3.78
CA VAL A 17 -3.94 -0.61 4.43
C VAL A 17 -4.57 0.77 4.36
N VAL A 18 -5.05 1.19 3.18
CA VAL A 18 -5.68 2.50 2.98
C VAL A 18 -6.98 2.62 3.80
N ARG A 19 -7.79 1.56 3.81
CA ARG A 19 -9.02 1.51 4.63
C ARG A 19 -8.71 1.65 6.11
N SER A 20 -7.74 0.90 6.62
CA SER A 20 -7.33 0.94 8.03
C SER A 20 -6.84 2.32 8.42
N TYR A 21 -5.96 2.93 7.61
CA TYR A 21 -5.48 4.29 7.83
C TYR A 21 -6.62 5.31 7.90
N TYR A 22 -7.59 5.24 6.98
CA TYR A 22 -8.76 6.12 7.01
C TYR A 22 -9.62 5.88 8.25
N GLN A 23 -9.90 4.63 8.61
CA GLN A 23 -10.71 4.31 9.80
C GLN A 23 -10.08 4.84 11.09
N LEU A 24 -8.75 4.83 11.19
CA LEU A 24 -8.03 5.29 12.38
C LEU A 24 -7.80 6.81 12.41
N THR A 25 -7.67 7.46 11.25
CA THR A 25 -7.22 8.86 11.19
C THR A 25 -8.22 9.82 10.57
N GLY A 26 -9.23 9.32 9.84
CA GLY A 26 -10.12 10.09 8.99
C GLY A 26 -9.46 10.68 7.73
N LYS A 27 -8.17 10.39 7.48
CA LYS A 27 -7.40 10.96 6.37
C LYS A 27 -7.27 9.97 5.21
N GLN A 28 -7.15 10.49 4.00
CA GLN A 28 -6.92 9.70 2.78
C GLN A 28 -5.43 9.63 2.43
N ILE A 29 -5.02 8.58 1.73
CA ILE A 29 -3.66 8.40 1.19
C ILE A 29 -3.72 8.51 -0.33
N GLY A 30 -2.92 9.41 -0.92
CA GLY A 30 -2.81 9.59 -2.37
C GLY A 30 -3.71 10.72 -2.93
N VAL A 31 -3.41 11.15 -4.16
CA VAL A 31 -4.18 12.17 -4.88
C VAL A 31 -5.34 11.50 -5.60
N GLY A 32 -6.58 11.96 -5.39
CA GLY A 32 -7.76 11.34 -5.99
C GLY A 32 -8.18 10.03 -5.32
N ALA A 33 -7.71 9.76 -4.10
CA ALA A 33 -8.12 8.60 -3.32
C ALA A 33 -9.65 8.52 -3.24
N PRO A 34 -10.26 7.34 -3.50
CA PRO A 34 -11.70 7.21 -3.47
C PRO A 34 -12.26 7.72 -2.15
N CYS A 35 -13.34 8.50 -2.19
CA CYS A 35 -14.12 8.74 -0.98
C CYS A 35 -14.57 7.38 -0.44
N HIS A 36 -14.72 7.24 0.88
CA HIS A 36 -15.08 5.99 1.59
C HIS A 36 -16.12 5.13 0.85
N GLN A 37 -17.05 5.73 0.11
CA GLN A 37 -18.12 5.05 -0.63
C GLN A 37 -17.68 4.32 -1.91
N GLN A 38 -16.45 4.49 -2.39
CA GLN A 38 -15.90 3.82 -3.58
C GLN A 38 -14.69 2.96 -3.24
N LEU A 39 -14.81 2.15 -2.18
CA LEU A 39 -13.76 1.19 -1.80
C LEU A 39 -13.58 0.05 -2.82
N ASP A 40 -14.52 -0.15 -3.75
CA ASP A 40 -14.34 -1.05 -4.90
C ASP A 40 -13.21 -0.57 -5.83
N LEU A 41 -12.94 0.74 -5.88
CA LEU A 41 -11.76 1.31 -6.57
C LEU A 41 -10.43 1.02 -5.83
N ALA A 42 -10.47 0.58 -4.56
CA ALA A 42 -9.25 0.21 -3.86
C ALA A 42 -8.68 -1.14 -4.36
N THR A 43 -9.49 -1.95 -5.05
CA THR A 43 -9.01 -3.12 -5.83
C THR A 43 -8.48 -2.75 -7.22
N ASP A 44 -8.46 -1.46 -7.57
CA ASP A 44 -7.87 -0.98 -8.81
C ASP A 44 -6.34 -1.10 -8.77
N SER A 45 -5.79 -1.87 -9.70
CA SER A 45 -4.35 -2.02 -9.85
C SER A 45 -3.66 -0.70 -10.20
N ALA A 46 -4.34 0.24 -10.86
CA ALA A 46 -3.78 1.56 -11.18
C ALA A 46 -3.58 2.42 -9.92
N PHE A 47 -4.55 2.40 -8.99
CA PHE A 47 -4.39 3.07 -7.70
C PHE A 47 -3.27 2.43 -6.88
N ALA A 48 -3.23 1.10 -6.81
CA ALA A 48 -2.15 0.38 -6.14
C ALA A 48 -0.77 0.66 -6.75
N GLN A 49 -0.68 0.73 -8.08
CA GLN A 49 0.52 1.14 -8.81
C GLN A 49 0.95 2.57 -8.46
N SER A 50 0.00 3.50 -8.35
CA SER A 50 0.30 4.88 -7.96
C SER A 50 0.90 4.95 -6.55
N LEU A 51 0.37 4.17 -5.60
CA LEU A 51 0.89 4.08 -4.23
C LEU A 51 2.23 3.36 -4.16
N PHE A 52 2.44 2.36 -5.01
CA PHE A 52 3.72 1.67 -5.14
C PHE A 52 4.87 2.62 -5.56
N ASN A 53 4.56 3.62 -6.40
CA ASN A 53 5.51 4.62 -6.88
C ASN A 53 5.43 5.97 -6.12
N ALA A 54 4.63 6.06 -5.05
CA ALA A 54 4.38 7.33 -4.35
C ALA A 54 5.63 7.88 -3.64
N PRO A 55 5.77 9.22 -3.52
CA PRO A 55 6.95 9.89 -2.95
C PRO A 55 7.00 9.87 -1.42
N PHE A 56 6.32 8.93 -0.78
CA PHE A 56 6.33 8.71 0.67
C PHE A 56 6.42 7.20 0.95
N ALA A 57 6.94 6.84 2.12
CA ALA A 57 7.00 5.43 2.53
C ALA A 57 5.62 4.90 2.91
N LEU A 58 5.22 3.78 2.30
CA LEU A 58 4.05 3.00 2.69
C LEU A 58 4.50 1.57 2.99
N ILE A 59 4.26 1.13 4.22
CA ILE A 59 4.72 -0.15 4.76
C ILE A 59 3.60 -0.77 5.57
N SER A 60 3.49 -2.09 5.56
CA SER A 60 2.71 -2.84 6.55
C SER A 60 3.47 -4.08 7.02
N HIS A 61 3.06 -4.58 8.18
CA HIS A 61 3.54 -5.81 8.79
C HIS A 61 2.38 -6.55 9.48
N GLY A 62 2.62 -7.76 9.96
CA GLY A 62 1.65 -8.51 10.75
C GLY A 62 1.63 -8.07 12.23
N THR A 63 1.24 -8.96 13.12
CA THR A 63 1.17 -8.67 14.57
C THR A 63 2.28 -9.33 15.37
N GLU A 64 3.28 -9.88 14.68
CA GLU A 64 4.41 -10.58 15.25
C GLU A 64 5.30 -9.62 16.06
N ALA A 65 5.97 -10.15 17.09
CA ALA A 65 6.85 -9.36 17.96
C ALA A 65 8.07 -8.79 17.20
N GLU A 66 8.56 -9.53 16.21
CA GLU A 66 9.60 -9.10 15.28
C GLU A 66 8.92 -8.86 13.91
N PRO A 67 8.52 -7.61 13.61
CA PRO A 67 7.68 -7.33 12.46
C PRO A 67 8.47 -7.49 11.17
N LEU A 68 8.05 -8.47 10.36
CA LEU A 68 8.48 -8.57 8.97
C LEU A 68 7.53 -7.75 8.11
N PHE A 69 8.08 -6.88 7.26
CA PHE A 69 7.27 -6.12 6.32
C PHE A 69 6.63 -7.09 5.32
N ASN A 70 5.30 -7.11 5.31
CA ASN A 70 4.51 -7.87 4.34
C ASN A 70 4.15 -7.02 3.11
N TYR A 71 4.39 -5.71 3.19
CA TYR A 71 4.35 -4.80 2.05
C TYR A 71 5.30 -3.62 2.26
N ALA A 72 6.01 -3.23 1.21
CA ALA A 72 6.78 -1.99 1.14
C ALA A 72 6.72 -1.40 -0.27
N ASN A 73 6.40 -0.11 -0.38
CA ASN A 73 6.48 0.59 -1.66
C ASN A 73 7.93 0.98 -2.02
N LYS A 74 8.19 1.46 -3.24
CA LYS A 74 9.56 1.78 -3.70
C LYS A 74 10.28 2.79 -2.80
N THR A 75 9.57 3.79 -2.30
CA THR A 75 10.13 4.80 -1.40
C THR A 75 10.55 4.17 -0.07
N ALA A 76 9.73 3.29 0.51
CA ALA A 76 10.09 2.52 1.68
C ALA A 76 11.32 1.62 1.43
N MET A 77 11.33 0.86 0.35
CA MET A 77 12.47 0.00 0.01
C MET A 77 13.78 0.77 -0.07
N LYS A 78 13.77 1.96 -0.70
CA LYS A 78 14.94 2.82 -0.79
C LYS A 78 15.38 3.35 0.58
N LEU A 79 14.42 3.76 1.43
CA LEU A 79 14.72 4.31 2.75
C LEU A 79 15.29 3.25 3.72
N PHE A 80 14.77 2.03 3.64
CA PHE A 80 15.16 0.92 4.51
C PHE A 80 16.20 -0.01 3.87
N ASN A 81 16.67 0.32 2.65
CA ASN A 81 17.65 -0.44 1.89
C ASN A 81 17.27 -1.94 1.73
N MET A 82 16.00 -2.18 1.39
CA MET A 82 15.39 -3.51 1.27
C MET A 82 15.16 -3.92 -0.20
N THR A 83 15.11 -5.22 -0.45
CA THR A 83 14.68 -5.82 -1.72
C THR A 83 13.44 -6.68 -1.51
N TRP A 84 12.68 -6.89 -2.59
CA TRP A 84 11.66 -7.94 -2.60
C TRP A 84 12.32 -9.25 -3.01
N ASP A 85 12.32 -10.21 -2.10
CA ASP A 85 12.80 -11.57 -2.35
C ASP A 85 11.63 -12.52 -2.71
#